data_AF-A0A073CKW7-F1
#
_entry.id   AF-A0A073CKW7-F1
#
_cell.length_a   1.000
_cell.length_b   1.000
_cell.length_c   1.000
_cell.angle_alpha   90.00
_cell.angle_beta   90.00
_cell.angle_gamma   90.00
#
_symmetry.space_group_name_H-M   'P 1'
#
loop_
_entity.id
_entity.type
_entity.pdbx_description
1 polymer ?
#
loop_
_entity_poly.entity_id
_entity_poly.type
_entity_poly.pdbx_seq_one_letter_code
_entity_poly.pdbx_strand_id
1 'polypeptide(L)'
;MTMQPDFSSLSVSQPVPMSTGTTTSLVGVNIITITQKDVNRKGQYIGTSGPDYIQVSPFLAPFNFAIYGLEEQDTLSGGAGDDSLFGGKGNDSLIGLNGNDIIQGNLGADYINSGDGNDSVYGGQGNDTLLGGGGNDYLAGDKGINQLTGGFGIDNFSVRAFPPENTGSSSNFIPTNADIITDFTPGEDLIIVSGVPSFAQLRLTSIPPEAVRGVFPSIERTLGGGTLIEVQGTGQIIGFLENIQPQQLLTSSFLFFPTP
;
A
#
# COMPACT_ATOMS: atom_id res chain seq x y z
N MET A 1 -6.93 -3.51 17.51
CA MET A 1 -5.51 -3.62 17.91
C MET A 1 -4.76 -4.23 16.73
N THR A 2 -4.61 -3.47 15.65
CA THR A 2 -3.75 -3.82 14.52
C THR A 2 -2.40 -3.21 14.82
N MET A 3 -1.60 -3.94 15.60
CA MET A 3 -0.18 -3.62 15.69
C MET A 3 0.41 -3.96 14.33
N GLN A 4 0.84 -2.94 13.59
CA GLN A 4 1.86 -3.12 12.57
C GLN A 4 2.98 -3.95 13.21
N PRO A 5 3.28 -5.16 12.73
CA PRO A 5 4.32 -5.96 13.33
C PRO A 5 5.65 -5.21 13.24
N ASP A 6 6.23 -4.89 14.40
CA ASP A 6 7.52 -4.22 14.51
C ASP A 6 8.64 -5.24 14.22
N PHE A 7 9.05 -5.28 12.95
CA PHE A 7 10.16 -6.12 12.49
C PHE A 7 11.53 -5.43 12.61
N SER A 8 11.62 -4.25 13.24
CA SER A 8 12.92 -3.61 13.51
C SER A 8 13.83 -4.43 14.42
N SER A 9 13.28 -5.48 15.06
CA SER A 9 13.97 -6.43 15.92
C SER A 9 14.19 -7.82 15.30
N LEU A 10 13.87 -8.03 14.01
CA LEU A 10 14.32 -9.23 13.30
C LEU A 10 15.84 -9.13 13.07
N SER A 11 16.62 -9.44 14.11
CA SER A 11 17.96 -9.99 13.90
C SER A 11 17.75 -11.31 13.16
N VAL A 12 17.84 -11.27 11.83
CA VAL A 12 17.88 -12.47 11.00
C VAL A 12 19.03 -13.31 11.54
N SER A 13 18.69 -14.39 12.26
CA SER A 13 19.68 -15.31 12.80
C SER A 13 20.29 -16.06 11.62
N GLN A 14 21.34 -15.46 11.10
CA GLN A 14 22.17 -15.86 9.98
C GLN A 14 21.46 -15.86 8.61
N PRO A 15 22.04 -15.18 7.59
CA PRO A 15 21.55 -15.32 6.22
C PRO A 15 21.65 -16.79 5.84
N VAL A 16 20.53 -17.41 5.46
CA VAL A 16 20.60 -18.68 4.72
C VAL A 16 21.26 -18.31 3.39
N PRO A 17 22.48 -18.80 3.11
CA PRO A 17 23.17 -18.45 1.88
C PRO A 17 22.31 -18.86 0.69
N MET A 18 22.19 -17.96 -0.29
CA MET A 18 21.65 -18.24 -1.62
C MET A 18 22.13 -19.62 -2.09
N SER A 19 21.21 -20.53 -2.36
CA SER A 19 21.58 -21.86 -2.82
C SER A 19 20.78 -22.37 -4.02
N THR A 20 19.81 -21.65 -4.60
CA THR A 20 19.03 -22.26 -5.69
C THR A 20 18.52 -21.35 -6.82
N GLY A 21 18.69 -20.03 -6.80
CA GLY A 21 18.37 -19.20 -7.98
C GLY A 21 19.47 -19.26 -9.04
N THR A 22 19.11 -19.22 -10.34
CA THR A 22 20.11 -18.93 -11.39
C THR A 22 20.42 -17.44 -11.31
N THR A 23 21.57 -17.08 -10.73
CA THR A 23 21.97 -15.68 -10.61
C THR A 23 22.68 -15.23 -11.88
N THR A 24 22.10 -14.24 -12.56
CA THR A 24 22.79 -13.49 -13.60
C THR A 24 22.82 -12.03 -13.18
N SER A 25 24.02 -11.48 -13.01
CA SER A 25 24.16 -10.03 -12.82
C SER A 25 24.09 -9.37 -14.19
N LEU A 26 23.06 -8.56 -14.41
CA LEU A 26 22.98 -7.66 -15.55
C LEU A 26 23.10 -6.24 -15.00
N VAL A 27 24.18 -5.53 -15.34
CA VAL A 27 24.38 -4.10 -15.01
C VAL A 27 24.07 -3.78 -13.52
N GLY A 28 24.65 -4.54 -12.58
CA GLY A 28 24.56 -4.21 -11.14
C GLY A 28 23.25 -4.60 -10.44
N VAL A 29 22.31 -5.24 -11.14
CA VAL A 29 21.09 -5.83 -10.56
C VAL A 29 21.28 -7.33 -10.37
N ASN A 30 20.86 -7.89 -9.23
CA ASN A 30 20.85 -9.34 -9.03
C ASN A 30 19.52 -9.93 -9.50
N ILE A 31 19.58 -10.91 -10.41
CA ILE A 31 18.38 -11.58 -10.92
C ILE A 31 18.24 -12.94 -10.21
N ILE A 32 17.08 -13.18 -9.61
CA ILE A 32 16.72 -14.43 -8.94
C ILE A 32 15.41 -14.93 -9.54
N THR A 33 15.47 -16.02 -10.32
CA THR A 33 14.27 -16.71 -10.81
C THR A 33 14.06 -18.00 -10.02
N ILE A 34 12.86 -18.15 -9.45
CA ILE A 34 12.46 -19.31 -8.66
C ILE A 34 11.61 -20.23 -9.53
N THR A 35 12.04 -21.49 -9.67
CA THR A 35 11.47 -22.49 -10.59
C THR A 35 11.07 -23.78 -9.89
N GLN A 36 10.52 -24.75 -10.64
CA GLN A 36 10.08 -26.03 -10.07
C GLN A 36 11.21 -26.84 -9.43
N LYS A 37 12.47 -26.54 -9.76
CA LYS A 37 13.62 -27.19 -9.12
C LYS A 37 13.88 -26.66 -7.71
N ASP A 38 13.30 -25.51 -7.37
CA ASP A 38 13.61 -24.74 -6.16
C ASP A 38 12.53 -24.94 -5.07
N VAL A 39 11.31 -25.35 -5.46
CA VAL A 39 10.10 -25.52 -4.59
C VAL A 39 10.15 -26.67 -3.59
N ASN A 40 11.20 -27.50 -3.58
CA ASN A 40 11.38 -28.49 -2.50
C ASN A 40 11.72 -27.84 -1.14
N ARG A 41 11.89 -26.51 -1.10
CA ARG A 41 12.16 -25.73 0.10
C ARG A 41 11.03 -24.72 0.24
N LYS A 42 10.20 -24.81 1.28
CA LYS A 42 9.30 -23.73 1.70
C LYS A 42 10.13 -22.44 1.74
N GLY A 43 9.92 -21.56 0.77
CA GLY A 43 11.00 -20.71 0.27
C GLY A 43 10.88 -19.29 0.79
N GLN A 44 11.59 -19.00 1.88
CA GLN A 44 11.99 -17.63 2.18
C GLN A 44 13.12 -17.25 1.21
N TYR A 45 12.93 -16.18 0.46
CA TYR A 45 13.91 -15.62 -0.47
C TYR A 45 14.28 -14.23 -0.01
N ILE A 46 15.58 -13.98 0.12
CA ILE A 46 16.12 -12.74 0.64
C ILE A 46 17.04 -12.18 -0.43
N GLY A 47 16.79 -10.92 -0.79
CA GLY A 47 17.62 -10.11 -1.64
C GLY A 47 18.99 -9.82 -1.03
N THR A 48 19.71 -8.92 -1.68
CA THR A 48 21.01 -8.43 -1.29
C THR A 48 20.88 -7.02 -0.71
N SER A 49 22.00 -6.31 -0.55
CA SER A 49 21.99 -4.90 -0.15
C SER A 49 21.96 -3.94 -1.34
N GLY A 50 21.72 -4.45 -2.54
CA GLY A 50 21.66 -3.67 -3.77
C GLY A 50 20.50 -4.17 -4.61
N PRO A 51 20.20 -3.50 -5.74
CA PRO A 51 18.99 -3.73 -6.51
C PRO A 51 18.82 -5.20 -6.91
N ASP A 52 17.64 -5.75 -6.63
CA ASP A 52 17.29 -7.13 -6.95
C ASP A 52 16.05 -7.22 -7.84
N TYR A 53 16.05 -8.25 -8.67
CA TYR A 53 14.90 -8.69 -9.45
C TYR A 53 14.59 -10.13 -9.04
N ILE A 54 13.59 -10.33 -8.20
CA ILE A 54 13.18 -11.63 -7.69
C ILE A 54 11.84 -12.01 -8.29
N GLN A 55 11.80 -13.07 -9.08
CA GLN A 55 10.60 -13.53 -9.75
C GLN A 55 10.33 -15.01 -9.49
N VAL A 56 9.14 -15.29 -8.97
CA VAL A 56 8.61 -16.65 -8.88
C VAL A 56 7.95 -17.04 -10.19
N SER A 57 8.27 -18.25 -10.67
CA SER A 57 7.64 -18.83 -11.85
C SER A 57 6.13 -19.00 -11.63
N PRO A 58 5.27 -18.58 -12.57
CA PRO A 58 3.80 -18.65 -12.43
C PRO A 58 3.27 -20.08 -12.37
N PHE A 59 4.06 -21.07 -12.80
CA PHE A 59 3.69 -22.49 -12.75
C PHE A 59 3.92 -23.16 -11.39
N LEU A 60 4.23 -22.38 -10.35
CA LEU A 60 4.49 -22.88 -9.00
C LEU A 60 3.27 -22.81 -8.09
N ALA A 61 2.08 -22.54 -8.62
CA ALA A 61 0.85 -22.74 -7.87
C ALA A 61 0.75 -24.18 -7.32
N PRO A 62 0.29 -24.39 -6.08
CA PRO A 62 -0.20 -23.41 -5.10
C PRO A 62 0.84 -23.13 -3.99
N PHE A 63 2.13 -23.01 -4.33
CA PHE A 63 3.16 -22.79 -3.33
C PHE A 63 3.22 -21.34 -2.90
N ASN A 64 3.38 -21.13 -1.60
CA ASN A 64 3.49 -19.82 -0.98
C ASN A 64 4.96 -19.50 -0.67
N PHE A 65 5.34 -18.25 -0.89
CA PHE A 65 6.70 -17.74 -0.77
C PHE A 65 6.74 -16.50 0.10
N ALA A 66 7.87 -16.30 0.78
CA ALA A 66 8.15 -15.06 1.51
C ALA A 66 9.37 -14.41 0.85
N ILE A 67 9.21 -13.23 0.25
CA ILE A 67 10.24 -12.55 -0.54
C ILE A 67 10.58 -11.22 0.13
N TYR A 68 11.88 -10.97 0.33
CA TYR A 68 12.40 -9.76 0.97
C TYR A 68 13.39 -9.08 0.02
N GLY A 69 13.16 -7.82 -0.35
CA GLY A 69 14.09 -7.02 -1.18
C GLY A 69 15.28 -6.47 -0.38
N LEU A 70 14.98 -5.87 0.78
CA LEU A 70 15.89 -5.28 1.78
C LEU A 70 16.23 -3.81 1.53
N GLU A 71 17.17 -3.50 0.65
CA GLU A 71 17.73 -2.15 0.48
C GLU A 71 17.87 -1.84 -1.02
N GLU A 72 17.80 -0.54 -1.37
CA GLU A 72 17.75 -0.06 -2.75
C GLU A 72 16.46 -0.45 -3.47
N GLN A 73 16.30 -0.02 -4.73
CA GLN A 73 15.10 -0.32 -5.50
C GLN A 73 15.09 -1.78 -5.96
N ASP A 74 14.04 -2.49 -5.57
CA ASP A 74 13.82 -3.89 -5.91
C ASP A 74 12.59 -4.10 -6.81
N THR A 75 12.58 -5.23 -7.51
CA THR A 75 11.40 -5.74 -8.23
C THR A 75 11.10 -7.15 -7.77
N LEU A 76 9.98 -7.35 -7.08
CA LEU A 76 9.59 -8.62 -6.50
C LEU A 76 8.29 -9.13 -7.14
N SER A 77 8.23 -10.41 -7.48
CA SER A 77 7.02 -11.07 -7.98
C SER A 77 6.76 -12.40 -7.28
N GLY A 78 5.60 -12.49 -6.60
CA GLY A 78 5.18 -13.60 -5.73
C GLY A 78 4.84 -14.88 -6.47
N GLY A 79 4.23 -14.77 -7.66
CA GLY A 79 3.99 -15.90 -8.54
C GLY A 79 2.54 -16.34 -8.50
N ALA A 80 2.27 -17.51 -7.95
CA ALA A 80 0.89 -17.98 -7.82
C ALA A 80 0.81 -18.76 -6.51
N GLY A 81 -0.04 -18.32 -5.60
CA GLY A 81 -0.07 -18.79 -4.22
C GLY A 81 -0.39 -17.64 -3.28
N ASP A 82 -0.58 -17.92 -1.99
CA ASP A 82 -0.77 -16.85 -1.01
C ASP A 82 0.61 -16.41 -0.50
N ASP A 83 1.21 -15.43 -1.14
CA ASP A 83 2.59 -15.01 -0.96
C ASP A 83 2.75 -13.85 0.05
N SER A 84 3.98 -13.61 0.48
CA SER A 84 4.33 -12.47 1.34
C SER A 84 5.51 -11.71 0.74
N LEU A 85 5.30 -10.47 0.34
CA LEU A 85 6.30 -9.63 -0.33
C LEU A 85 6.63 -8.43 0.55
N PHE A 86 7.93 -8.22 0.77
CA PHE A 86 8.45 -7.10 1.56
C PHE A 86 9.51 -6.36 0.73
N GLY A 87 9.23 -5.13 0.32
CA GLY A 87 10.15 -4.29 -0.46
C GLY A 87 11.40 -3.96 0.35
N GLY A 88 11.25 -3.09 1.36
CA GLY A 88 12.33 -2.77 2.28
C GLY A 88 12.63 -1.29 2.25
N LYS A 89 13.87 -0.89 1.97
CA LYS A 89 14.18 0.52 1.69
C LYS A 89 14.40 0.68 0.21
N GLY A 90 13.73 1.63 -0.41
CA GLY A 90 13.88 1.85 -1.84
C GLY A 90 12.55 2.26 -2.45
N ASN A 91 12.54 2.53 -3.75
CA ASN A 91 11.30 2.70 -4.46
C ASN A 91 11.00 1.38 -5.16
N ASP A 92 10.27 0.50 -4.51
CA ASP A 92 10.14 -0.90 -4.91
C ASP A 92 8.96 -1.12 -5.86
N SER A 93 9.05 -2.18 -6.66
CA SER A 93 7.96 -2.68 -7.50
C SER A 93 7.56 -4.07 -7.03
N LEU A 94 6.39 -4.19 -6.40
CA LEU A 94 5.91 -5.43 -5.79
C LEU A 94 4.67 -5.95 -6.53
N ILE A 95 4.71 -7.20 -6.98
CA ILE A 95 3.64 -7.82 -7.78
C ILE A 95 3.23 -9.17 -7.18
N GLY A 96 2.01 -9.27 -6.62
CA GLY A 96 1.49 -10.50 -6.01
C GLY A 96 1.10 -11.57 -7.05
N LEU A 97 0.26 -11.16 -8.00
CA LEU A 97 -0.36 -11.93 -9.10
C LEU A 97 -1.64 -12.67 -8.72
N ASN A 98 -1.60 -13.94 -8.31
CA ASN A 98 -2.81 -14.69 -7.94
C ASN A 98 -2.65 -15.25 -6.54
N GLY A 99 -3.71 -15.27 -5.76
CA GLY A 99 -3.73 -15.77 -4.39
C GLY A 99 -3.92 -14.63 -3.41
N ASN A 100 -4.14 -14.93 -2.13
CA ASN A 100 -4.39 -13.92 -1.11
C ASN A 100 -3.06 -13.48 -0.51
N ASP A 101 -2.51 -12.39 -1.04
CA ASP A 101 -1.16 -11.94 -0.76
C ASP A 101 -1.10 -10.98 0.42
N ILE A 102 0.05 -10.96 1.09
CA ILE A 102 0.44 -9.91 2.05
C ILE A 102 1.60 -9.14 1.45
N ILE A 103 1.39 -7.87 1.12
CA ILE A 103 2.40 -7.05 0.45
C ILE A 103 2.68 -5.79 1.25
N GLN A 104 3.97 -5.54 1.52
CA GLN A 104 4.42 -4.37 2.27
C GLN A 104 5.58 -3.67 1.54
N GLY A 105 5.36 -2.42 1.12
CA GLY A 105 6.38 -1.57 0.49
C GLY A 105 7.52 -1.24 1.45
N ASN A 106 7.15 -0.74 2.64
CA ASN A 106 8.02 -0.26 3.72
C ASN A 106 8.50 1.19 3.54
N LEU A 107 9.72 1.45 3.11
CA LEU A 107 10.29 2.80 3.08
C LEU A 107 10.62 3.20 1.64
N GLY A 108 10.05 4.31 1.19
CA GLY A 108 10.28 4.89 -0.13
C GLY A 108 8.96 4.99 -0.88
N ALA A 109 9.01 5.43 -2.14
CA ALA A 109 7.82 5.58 -2.96
C ALA A 109 7.61 4.31 -3.78
N ASP A 110 6.73 3.45 -3.30
CA ASP A 110 6.55 2.10 -3.80
C ASP A 110 5.41 1.99 -4.82
N TYR A 111 5.57 1.07 -5.76
CA TYR A 111 4.50 0.63 -6.66
C TYR A 111 4.11 -0.80 -6.30
N ILE A 112 2.86 -0.99 -5.90
CA ILE A 112 2.34 -2.29 -5.47
C ILE A 112 1.10 -2.66 -6.29
N ASN A 113 1.13 -3.84 -6.87
CA ASN A 113 -0.01 -4.46 -7.54
C ASN A 113 -0.21 -5.86 -6.97
N SER A 114 -1.24 -6.05 -6.15
CA SER A 114 -1.44 -7.34 -5.47
C SER A 114 -2.07 -8.39 -6.40
N GLY A 115 -3.03 -8.02 -7.24
CA GLY A 115 -3.50 -8.86 -8.34
C GLY A 115 -4.87 -9.49 -8.05
N ASP A 116 -5.05 -10.76 -8.37
CA ASP A 116 -6.28 -11.49 -8.10
C ASP A 116 -6.18 -12.20 -6.74
N GLY A 117 -7.12 -11.98 -5.83
CA GLY A 117 -7.09 -12.51 -4.47
C GLY A 117 -7.76 -11.56 -3.48
N ASN A 118 -7.88 -11.97 -2.22
CA ASN A 118 -8.24 -11.01 -1.16
C ASN A 118 -6.95 -10.60 -0.47
N ASP A 119 -6.39 -9.46 -0.87
CA ASP A 119 -5.03 -9.08 -0.52
C ASP A 119 -4.99 -8.13 0.66
N SER A 120 -3.85 -8.11 1.35
CA SER A 120 -3.54 -7.12 2.39
C SER A 120 -2.31 -6.33 1.98
N VAL A 121 -2.54 -5.07 1.60
CA VAL A 121 -1.53 -4.19 0.99
C VAL A 121 -1.23 -3.00 1.90
N TYR A 122 0.05 -2.84 2.22
CA TYR A 122 0.58 -1.76 3.05
C TYR A 122 1.68 -1.01 2.28
N GLY A 123 1.47 0.28 1.99
CA GLY A 123 2.48 1.12 1.33
C GLY A 123 3.66 1.36 2.25
N GLY A 124 3.39 1.97 3.41
CA GLY A 124 4.38 2.19 4.46
C GLY A 124 4.71 3.67 4.57
N GLN A 125 5.95 4.07 4.32
CA GLN A 125 6.38 5.46 4.34
C GLN A 125 6.85 5.91 2.98
N GLY A 126 6.08 6.79 2.36
CA GLY A 126 6.43 7.43 1.10
C GLY A 126 5.17 7.81 0.36
N ASN A 127 5.29 8.18 -0.90
CA ASN A 127 4.10 8.42 -1.72
C ASN A 127 3.92 7.21 -2.62
N ASP A 128 3.10 6.27 -2.17
CA ASP A 128 2.95 4.95 -2.76
C ASP A 128 1.79 4.91 -3.75
N THR A 129 1.84 3.95 -4.66
CA THR A 129 0.72 3.59 -5.55
C THR A 129 0.33 2.15 -5.30
N LEU A 130 -0.86 1.94 -4.74
CA LEU A 130 -1.40 0.64 -4.38
C LEU A 130 -2.57 0.28 -5.28
N LEU A 131 -2.48 -0.89 -5.91
CA LEU A 131 -3.52 -1.49 -6.74
C LEU A 131 -3.91 -2.83 -6.11
N GLY A 132 -5.15 -2.98 -5.65
CA GLY A 132 -5.71 -4.23 -5.13
C GLY A 132 -5.88 -5.25 -6.24
N GLY A 133 -6.68 -4.90 -7.24
CA GLY A 133 -6.86 -5.71 -8.44
C GLY A 133 -8.22 -6.39 -8.44
N GLY A 134 -8.30 -7.67 -8.17
CA GLY A 134 -9.56 -8.41 -8.15
C GLY A 134 -9.74 -9.21 -6.88
N GLY A 135 -10.81 -8.99 -6.14
CA GLY A 135 -11.16 -9.64 -4.89
C GLY A 135 -11.47 -8.61 -3.82
N ASN A 136 -11.56 -9.01 -2.56
CA ASN A 136 -11.91 -8.07 -1.49
C ASN A 136 -10.65 -7.66 -0.74
N ASP A 137 -10.10 -6.51 -1.09
CA ASP A 137 -8.78 -6.13 -0.65
C ASP A 137 -8.80 -5.23 0.58
N TYR A 138 -7.68 -5.19 1.28
CA TYR A 138 -7.38 -4.19 2.30
C TYR A 138 -6.18 -3.36 1.85
N LEU A 139 -6.39 -2.06 1.67
CA LEU A 139 -5.35 -1.11 1.22
C LEU A 139 -5.08 -0.07 2.31
N ALA A 140 -3.83 0.04 2.74
CA ALA A 140 -3.36 1.08 3.65
C ALA A 140 -2.13 1.76 3.06
N GLY A 141 -2.26 3.04 2.69
CA GLY A 141 -1.10 3.86 2.28
C GLY A 141 -0.16 4.19 3.44
N ASP A 142 -0.66 4.18 4.68
CA ASP A 142 0.05 4.56 5.89
C ASP A 142 0.55 6.02 5.87
N LYS A 143 1.85 6.29 5.75
CA LYS A 143 2.42 7.66 5.78
C LYS A 143 2.70 8.15 4.38
N GLY A 144 2.47 9.45 4.16
CA GLY A 144 2.63 10.11 2.87
C GLY A 144 1.31 10.27 2.11
N ILE A 145 1.41 10.76 0.87
CA ILE A 145 0.25 10.96 -0.02
C ILE A 145 0.21 9.81 -0.99
N ASN A 146 -0.66 8.83 -0.72
CA ASN A 146 -0.72 7.60 -1.49
C ASN A 146 -1.87 7.61 -2.50
N GLN A 147 -1.74 6.85 -3.58
CA GLN A 147 -2.82 6.57 -4.52
C GLN A 147 -3.30 5.14 -4.33
N LEU A 148 -4.57 4.98 -3.99
CA LEU A 148 -5.19 3.69 -3.69
C LEU A 148 -6.26 3.38 -4.74
N THR A 149 -6.19 2.19 -5.32
CA THR A 149 -7.16 1.68 -6.30
C THR A 149 -7.55 0.28 -5.84
N GLY A 150 -8.82 0.09 -5.48
CA GLY A 150 -9.30 -1.22 -5.02
C GLY A 150 -9.42 -2.20 -6.17
N GLY A 151 -10.06 -1.78 -7.25
CA GLY A 151 -10.33 -2.61 -8.43
C GLY A 151 -11.70 -3.27 -8.36
N PHE A 152 -11.76 -4.57 -8.62
CA PHE A 152 -13.00 -5.33 -8.58
C PHE A 152 -13.19 -5.99 -7.22
N GLY A 153 -14.34 -5.80 -6.59
CA GLY A 153 -14.72 -6.50 -5.37
C GLY A 153 -15.20 -5.53 -4.31
N ILE A 154 -15.14 -5.95 -3.04
CA ILE A 154 -15.52 -5.12 -1.90
C ILE A 154 -14.25 -4.78 -1.13
N ASP A 155 -13.78 -3.55 -1.31
CA ASP A 155 -12.47 -3.14 -0.83
C ASP A 155 -12.55 -2.30 0.44
N ASN A 156 -11.49 -2.40 1.24
CA ASN A 156 -11.34 -1.67 2.49
C ASN A 156 -10.15 -0.72 2.38
N PHE A 157 -10.41 0.58 2.40
CA PHE A 157 -9.39 1.62 2.35
C PHE A 157 -9.14 2.19 3.74
N SER A 158 -7.93 2.00 4.27
CA SER A 158 -7.53 2.56 5.55
C SER A 158 -7.05 4.00 5.38
N VAL A 159 -7.73 4.93 6.05
CA VAL A 159 -7.32 6.34 6.16
C VAL A 159 -7.10 6.69 7.62
N ARG A 160 -6.08 7.50 7.90
CA ARG A 160 -5.65 7.77 9.27
C ARG A 160 -5.50 9.25 9.57
N ALA A 161 -6.15 9.68 10.65
CA ALA A 161 -5.79 10.91 11.33
C ALA A 161 -4.51 10.67 12.15
N PHE A 162 -3.40 11.22 11.68
CA PHE A 162 -2.18 11.28 12.48
C PHE A 162 -2.32 12.38 13.54
N PRO A 163 -1.90 12.15 14.79
CA PRO A 163 -1.73 13.24 15.74
C PRO A 163 -0.93 14.37 15.07
N PRO A 164 -1.16 15.65 15.40
CA PRO A 164 -0.37 16.73 14.84
C PRO A 164 1.10 16.43 15.07
N GLU A 165 1.82 16.05 14.01
CA GLU A 165 3.25 15.95 14.10
C GLU A 165 3.74 17.37 14.38
N ASN A 166 4.76 17.53 15.22
CA ASN A 166 5.44 18.82 15.41
C ASN A 166 6.17 19.29 14.13
N THR A 167 5.70 18.90 12.95
CA THR A 167 6.10 19.40 11.65
C THR A 167 5.34 20.69 11.40
N GLY A 168 5.99 21.78 11.79
CA GLY A 168 5.59 23.18 11.65
C GLY A 168 4.34 23.45 10.82
N SER A 169 3.36 24.06 11.50
CA SER A 169 2.40 25.00 10.95
C SER A 169 2.89 25.63 9.65
N SER A 170 2.37 25.15 8.54
CA SER A 170 2.36 25.94 7.31
C SER A 170 0.89 26.26 7.07
N SER A 171 0.61 27.55 6.96
CA SER A 171 -0.71 28.15 6.77
C SER A 171 -1.39 27.77 5.45
N ASN A 172 -0.87 26.77 4.74
CA ASN A 172 -1.42 26.26 3.49
C ASN A 172 -1.87 24.83 3.77
N PHE A 173 -3.14 24.58 3.53
CA PHE A 173 -3.89 23.33 3.74
C PHE A 173 -3.42 22.20 2.81
N ILE A 174 -2.12 21.98 2.69
CA ILE A 174 -1.50 20.92 1.91
C ILE A 174 -1.32 19.72 2.86
N PRO A 175 -2.01 18.59 2.63
CA PRO A 175 -1.84 17.42 3.47
C PRO A 175 -0.45 16.82 3.26
N THR A 176 0.12 16.25 4.32
CA THR A 176 1.34 15.46 4.25
C THR A 176 1.08 13.96 4.30
N ASN A 177 -0.11 13.55 4.78
CA ASN A 177 -0.49 12.15 5.03
C ASN A 177 -1.96 11.88 4.62
N ALA A 178 -2.40 12.36 3.46
CA ALA A 178 -3.77 12.14 2.99
C ALA A 178 -3.77 11.31 1.72
N ASP A 179 -4.46 10.17 1.77
CA ASP A 179 -4.52 9.23 0.67
C ASP A 179 -5.61 9.62 -0.34
N ILE A 180 -5.36 9.29 -1.60
CA ILE A 180 -6.25 9.51 -2.74
C ILE A 180 -6.80 8.14 -3.14
N ILE A 181 -8.10 7.93 -2.91
CA ILE A 181 -8.81 6.73 -3.33
C ILE A 181 -9.44 7.01 -4.69
N THR A 182 -9.11 6.21 -5.69
CA THR A 182 -9.34 6.55 -7.10
C THR A 182 -10.60 5.95 -7.72
N ASP A 183 -11.13 4.88 -7.14
CA ASP A 183 -12.22 4.07 -7.71
C ASP A 183 -13.26 3.60 -6.69
N PHE A 184 -13.34 4.27 -5.53
CA PHE A 184 -14.28 3.92 -4.46
C PHE A 184 -15.73 3.76 -4.97
N THR A 185 -16.35 2.62 -4.65
CA THR A 185 -17.72 2.26 -5.03
C THR A 185 -18.67 2.37 -3.82
N PRO A 186 -19.49 3.44 -3.72
CA PRO A 186 -20.38 3.62 -2.58
C PRO A 186 -21.41 2.50 -2.43
N GLY A 187 -21.44 1.89 -1.24
CA GLY A 187 -22.36 0.79 -0.93
C GLY A 187 -21.76 -0.59 -1.13
N GLU A 188 -20.58 -0.68 -1.76
CA GLU A 188 -19.76 -1.88 -1.83
C GLU A 188 -18.54 -1.67 -0.91
N ASP A 189 -17.69 -0.70 -1.24
CA ASP A 189 -16.44 -0.44 -0.53
C ASP A 189 -16.62 0.26 0.81
N LEU A 190 -15.58 0.14 1.64
CA LEU A 190 -15.53 0.68 2.98
C LEU A 190 -14.28 1.53 3.22
N ILE A 191 -14.48 2.69 3.86
CA ILE A 191 -13.39 3.52 4.36
C ILE A 191 -13.22 3.23 5.85
N ILE A 192 -12.07 2.68 6.20
CA ILE A 192 -11.70 2.42 7.59
C ILE A 192 -10.96 3.65 8.12
N VAL A 193 -11.60 4.36 9.05
CA VAL A 193 -11.06 5.60 9.64
C VAL A 193 -10.44 5.30 11.00
N SER A 194 -9.14 5.54 11.10
CA SER A 194 -8.37 5.40 12.35
C SER A 194 -7.93 6.76 12.90
N GLY A 195 -7.84 6.89 14.23
CA GLY A 195 -7.42 8.14 14.89
C GLY A 195 -8.54 9.18 15.06
N VAL A 196 -9.76 8.85 14.63
CA VAL A 196 -10.95 9.68 14.80
C VAL A 196 -12.04 8.82 15.47
N PRO A 197 -12.62 9.25 16.61
CA PRO A 197 -13.54 8.38 17.35
C PRO A 197 -14.92 8.18 16.70
N SER A 198 -15.38 9.07 15.82
CA SER A 198 -16.67 8.87 15.13
C SER A 198 -16.84 9.72 13.86
N PHE A 199 -17.84 9.35 13.06
CA PHE A 199 -18.28 10.10 11.88
C PHE A 199 -18.64 11.56 12.17
N ALA A 200 -19.14 11.87 13.37
CA ALA A 200 -19.55 13.23 13.74
C ALA A 200 -18.39 14.24 13.72
N GLN A 201 -17.15 13.76 13.72
CA GLN A 201 -15.94 14.59 13.63
C GLN A 201 -15.37 14.67 12.23
N LEU A 202 -16.00 14.06 11.23
CA LEU A 202 -15.60 14.25 9.85
C LEU A 202 -16.39 15.38 9.22
N ARG A 203 -15.73 16.15 8.37
CA ARG A 203 -16.35 17.06 7.42
C ARG A 203 -16.02 16.55 6.03
N LEU A 204 -17.07 16.34 5.24
CA LEU A 204 -16.95 15.94 3.84
C LEU A 204 -17.14 17.17 2.95
N THR A 205 -16.10 17.56 2.21
CA THR A 205 -16.09 18.77 1.38
C THR A 205 -15.99 18.39 -0.09
N SER A 206 -16.99 18.77 -0.88
CA SER A 206 -16.90 18.66 -2.34
C SER A 206 -15.87 19.66 -2.87
N ILE A 207 -14.93 19.18 -3.69
CA ILE A 207 -13.96 20.01 -4.41
C ILE A 207 -14.02 19.76 -5.92
N PRO A 208 -14.06 20.82 -6.75
CA PRO A 208 -14.05 20.64 -8.20
C PRO A 208 -12.64 20.32 -8.72
N PRO A 209 -12.52 19.71 -9.92
CA PRO A 209 -11.23 19.27 -10.49
C PRO A 209 -10.13 20.34 -10.47
N GLU A 210 -10.49 21.59 -10.81
CA GLU A 210 -9.56 22.72 -10.87
C GLU A 210 -8.98 23.13 -9.51
N ALA A 211 -9.66 22.80 -8.41
CA ALA A 211 -9.21 23.11 -7.06
C ALA A 211 -8.31 22.02 -6.48
N VAL A 212 -8.41 20.77 -6.96
CA VAL A 212 -7.70 19.61 -6.39
C VAL A 212 -6.18 19.77 -6.48
N ARG A 213 -5.67 20.33 -7.59
CA ARG A 213 -4.23 20.59 -7.77
C ARG A 213 -3.65 21.55 -6.72
N GLY A 214 -4.47 22.45 -6.17
CA GLY A 214 -4.06 23.33 -5.08
C GLY A 214 -3.90 22.60 -3.75
N VAL A 215 -4.61 21.48 -3.57
CA VAL A 215 -4.56 20.64 -2.37
C VAL A 215 -3.45 19.60 -2.47
N PHE A 216 -3.32 18.93 -3.62
CA PHE A 216 -2.34 17.86 -3.87
C PHE A 216 -1.33 18.27 -4.95
N PRO A 217 -0.40 19.19 -4.67
CA PRO A 217 0.52 19.72 -5.68
C PRO A 217 1.62 18.74 -6.11
N SER A 218 1.87 17.68 -5.32
CA SER A 218 2.84 16.62 -5.63
C SER A 218 2.33 15.60 -6.64
N ILE A 219 1.03 15.59 -6.95
CA ILE A 219 0.45 14.66 -7.92
C ILE A 219 0.54 15.27 -9.32
N GLU A 220 1.33 14.63 -10.18
CA GLU A 220 1.61 15.14 -11.52
C GLU A 220 0.47 14.89 -12.52
N ARG A 221 -0.43 13.92 -12.23
CA ARG A 221 -1.61 13.67 -13.06
C ARG A 221 -2.75 14.64 -12.74
N THR A 222 -3.62 14.87 -13.73
CA THR A 222 -4.86 15.61 -13.48
C THR A 222 -5.81 14.70 -12.69
N LEU A 223 -6.15 15.12 -11.48
CA LEU A 223 -7.18 14.49 -10.67
C LEU A 223 -8.57 15.03 -11.05
N GLY A 224 -9.57 14.17 -10.99
CA GLY A 224 -10.97 14.57 -10.98
C GLY A 224 -11.31 15.44 -9.77
N GLY A 225 -12.51 16.02 -9.78
CA GLY A 225 -13.12 16.58 -8.58
C GLY A 225 -13.56 15.45 -7.66
N GLY A 226 -13.99 15.75 -6.44
CA GLY A 226 -14.38 14.68 -5.52
C GLY A 226 -14.66 15.18 -4.11
N THR A 227 -14.46 14.29 -3.13
CA THR A 227 -14.75 14.56 -1.73
C THR A 227 -13.47 14.55 -0.89
N LEU A 228 -13.15 15.67 -0.26
CA LEU A 228 -12.18 15.69 0.84
C LEU A 228 -12.80 15.17 2.12
N ILE A 229 -12.03 14.38 2.85
CA ILE A 229 -12.34 13.91 4.19
C ILE A 229 -11.46 14.68 5.17
N GLU A 230 -12.08 15.58 5.92
CA GLU A 230 -11.40 16.46 6.87
C GLU A 230 -11.82 16.13 8.31
N VAL A 231 -10.88 16.19 9.25
CA VAL A 231 -11.16 16.05 10.68
C VAL A 231 -11.53 17.42 11.26
N GLN A 232 -12.75 17.51 11.80
CA GLN A 232 -13.26 18.70 12.46
C GLN A 232 -12.43 19.02 13.71
N GLY A 233 -12.22 20.31 13.96
CA GLY A 233 -11.44 20.83 15.09
C GLY A 233 -9.93 20.90 14.83
N THR A 234 -9.37 20.00 14.04
CA THR A 234 -7.95 20.06 13.62
C THR A 234 -7.78 20.63 12.21
N GLY A 235 -8.77 20.45 11.33
CA GLY A 235 -8.67 20.80 9.91
C GLY A 235 -7.76 19.85 9.13
N GLN A 236 -7.36 18.72 9.70
CA GLN A 236 -6.51 17.75 9.00
C GLN A 236 -7.30 17.08 7.87
N ILE A 237 -6.81 17.14 6.64
CA ILE A 237 -7.28 16.26 5.57
C ILE A 237 -6.66 14.88 5.79
N ILE A 238 -7.49 13.83 5.80
CA ILE A 238 -7.05 12.44 6.00
C ILE A 238 -7.30 11.57 4.77
N GLY A 239 -8.05 12.07 3.79
CA GLY A 239 -8.24 11.37 2.53
C GLY A 239 -9.01 12.19 1.51
N PHE A 240 -8.97 11.74 0.26
CA PHE A 240 -9.70 12.27 -0.87
C PHE A 240 -10.30 11.12 -1.69
N LEU A 241 -11.60 11.21 -1.98
CA LEU A 241 -12.29 10.28 -2.86
C LEU A 241 -12.46 10.92 -4.23
N GLU A 242 -11.70 10.44 -5.22
CA GLU A 242 -11.75 10.94 -6.58
C GLU A 242 -13.10 10.60 -7.23
N ASN A 243 -13.71 11.56 -7.92
CA ASN A 243 -14.99 11.44 -8.63
C ASN A 243 -16.21 11.04 -7.79
N ILE A 244 -16.11 11.05 -6.46
CA ILE A 244 -17.22 10.80 -5.54
C ILE A 244 -17.66 12.10 -4.87
N GLN A 245 -18.96 12.38 -4.90
CA GLN A 245 -19.57 13.52 -4.24
C GLN A 245 -20.08 13.16 -2.84
N PRO A 246 -20.09 14.10 -1.87
CA PRO A 246 -20.48 13.79 -0.49
C PRO A 246 -21.88 13.17 -0.35
N GLN A 247 -22.81 13.52 -1.24
CA GLN A 247 -24.19 13.01 -1.21
C GLN A 247 -24.32 11.54 -1.64
N GLN A 248 -23.29 10.99 -2.28
CA GLN A 248 -23.24 9.57 -2.66
C GLN A 248 -22.77 8.69 -1.49
N LEU A 249 -22.20 9.30 -0.44
CA LEU A 249 -21.64 8.59 0.70
C LEU A 249 -22.69 8.39 1.79
N LEU A 250 -22.68 7.19 2.38
CA LEU A 250 -23.52 6.85 3.52
C LEU A 250 -22.66 6.82 4.78
N THR A 251 -23.27 6.92 5.95
CA THR A 251 -22.54 6.69 7.21
C THR A 251 -21.95 5.28 7.29
N SER A 252 -22.57 4.31 6.61
CA SER A 252 -22.08 2.93 6.49
C SER A 252 -20.89 2.79 5.53
N SER A 253 -20.58 3.80 4.72
CA SER A 253 -19.34 3.84 3.93
C SER A 253 -18.10 4.02 4.81
N PHE A 254 -18.29 4.25 6.12
CA PHE A 254 -17.22 4.50 7.06
C PHE A 254 -17.30 3.56 8.26
N LEU A 255 -16.17 2.95 8.60
CA LEU A 255 -15.99 2.21 9.84
C LEU A 255 -14.94 2.90 10.70
N PHE A 256 -15.28 3.18 11.95
CA PHE A 256 -14.42 3.93 12.86
C PHE A 256 -13.80 3.02 13.91
N PHE A 257 -12.49 3.16 14.10
CA PHE A 257 -11.79 2.56 15.22
C PHE A 257 -11.28 3.67 16.15
N PRO A 258 -11.91 3.88 17.32
CA PRO A 258 -11.38 4.83 18.30
C PRO A 258 -10.00 4.36 18.76
N THR A 259 -9.06 5.30 18.89
CA THR A 259 -7.83 5.05 19.64
C THR A 259 -8.18 4.80 21.11
N PRO A 260 -7.63 3.77 21.77
CA PRO A 260 -7.77 3.58 23.22
C PRO A 260 -7.34 4.82 24.02
#